data_AF-A0A2T7BLI6-F1
#
_entry.id   AF-A0A2T7BLI6-F1
#
_cell.length_a   1.000
_cell.length_b   1.000
_cell.length_c   1.000
_cell.angle_alpha   90.00
_cell.angle_beta   90.00
_cell.angle_gamma   90.00
#
_symmetry.space_group_name_H-M   'P 1'
#
loop_
_entity.id
_entity.type
_entity.pdbx_description
1 polymer ?
#
loop_
_entity_poly.entity_id
_entity_poly.type
_entity_poly.pdbx_seq_one_letter_code
_entity_poly.pdbx_strand_id
1 'polypeptide(L)'
;MTDLIAKKTAEVCKLISELGTVDDKIDALNEVREALHKVSPLKDHPADFVKWVKLEQVKGNKYNPNHVAPPELKLLRKSVGKFGYTMSIVACFVDGVLQIVDGFHRHLVGMYKEIKESTFGRVPVTQMRASQQEYPDLVSGTILHNRARGEHAVDGMSNIVVQLKLDFDMSDKWIFDNLGIDAEELMRLTQIAGIARMVAGKDFSKSWKPGEEDNLKQGEY
;
A
#
# COMPACT_ATOMS: atom_id res chain seq x y z
N MET A 1 -40.69 -2.47 13.87
CA MET A 1 -39.36 -3.09 13.62
C MET A 1 -38.24 -2.13 13.99
N THR A 2 -38.32 -0.86 13.56
CA THR A 2 -37.35 0.20 13.91
C THR A 2 -37.18 0.41 15.42
N ASP A 3 -38.26 0.38 16.20
CA ASP A 3 -38.18 0.53 17.67
C ASP A 3 -37.43 -0.62 18.35
N LEU A 4 -37.59 -1.85 17.83
CA LEU A 4 -36.86 -3.01 18.33
C LEU A 4 -35.36 -2.89 18.02
N ILE A 5 -35.01 -2.43 16.82
CA ILE A 5 -33.62 -2.15 16.43
C ILE A 5 -33.03 -1.08 17.36
N ALA A 6 -33.74 0.04 17.57
CA ALA A 6 -33.27 1.10 18.47
C ALA A 6 -33.02 0.59 19.90
N LYS A 7 -33.94 -0.23 20.43
CA LYS A 7 -33.78 -0.85 21.76
C LYS A 7 -32.57 -1.78 21.82
N LYS A 8 -32.37 -2.62 20.80
CA LYS A 8 -31.23 -3.54 20.72
C LYS A 8 -29.91 -2.80 20.54
N THR A 9 -29.88 -1.72 19.75
CA THR A 9 -28.72 -0.85 19.64
C THR A 9 -28.36 -0.23 20.99
N ALA A 10 -29.35 0.28 21.74
CA ALA A 10 -29.10 0.83 23.08
C ALA A 10 -28.56 -0.23 24.05
N GLU A 11 -29.08 -1.46 24.00
CA GLU A 11 -28.61 -2.59 24.79
C GLU A 11 -27.15 -2.93 24.47
N VAL A 12 -26.79 -3.04 23.18
CA VAL A 12 -25.41 -3.28 22.73
C VAL A 12 -24.47 -2.15 23.15
N CYS A 13 -24.87 -0.89 22.96
CA CYS A 13 -24.07 0.26 23.40
C CYS A 13 -23.80 0.23 24.91
N LYS A 14 -24.80 -0.14 25.71
CA LYS A 14 -24.65 -0.29 27.16
C LYS A 14 -23.64 -1.39 27.50
N LEU A 15 -23.80 -2.58 26.94
CA LEU A 15 -22.89 -3.71 27.16
C LEU A 15 -21.44 -3.35 26.82
N ILE A 16 -21.21 -2.70 25.68
CA ILE A 16 -19.88 -2.23 25.29
C ILE A 16 -19.36 -1.20 26.31
N SER A 17 -20.17 -0.25 26.74
CA SER A 17 -19.72 0.79 27.68
C SER A 17 -19.26 0.26 29.04
N GLU A 18 -19.80 -0.89 29.46
CA GLU A 18 -19.53 -1.57 30.73
C GLU A 18 -18.30 -2.51 30.68
N LEU A 19 -17.69 -2.73 29.50
CA LEU A 19 -16.48 -3.55 29.38
C LEU A 19 -15.31 -2.97 30.18
N GLY A 20 -14.45 -3.85 30.70
CA GLY A 20 -13.42 -3.49 31.67
C GLY A 20 -12.29 -2.65 31.11
N THR A 21 -11.78 -2.98 29.92
CA THR A 21 -10.65 -2.27 29.31
C THR A 21 -11.07 -1.47 28.07
N VAL A 22 -10.28 -0.45 27.72
CA VAL A 22 -10.50 0.31 26.46
C VAL A 22 -10.30 -0.59 25.24
N ASP A 23 -9.40 -1.56 25.31
CA ASP A 23 -9.18 -2.50 24.21
C ASP A 23 -10.39 -3.39 23.96
N ASP A 24 -10.97 -3.97 25.02
CA ASP A 24 -12.21 -4.77 24.90
C ASP A 24 -13.34 -3.94 24.28
N LYS A 25 -13.45 -2.66 24.66
CA LYS A 25 -14.46 -1.74 24.07
C LYS A 25 -14.25 -1.56 22.58
N ILE A 26 -13.02 -1.29 22.16
CA ILE A 26 -12.71 -1.05 20.74
C ILE A 26 -12.87 -2.33 19.92
N ASP A 27 -12.47 -3.48 20.47
CA ASP A 27 -12.61 -4.77 19.80
C ASP A 27 -14.08 -5.18 19.68
N ALA A 28 -14.88 -5.03 20.73
CA ALA A 28 -16.33 -5.25 20.65
C ALA A 28 -17.01 -4.29 19.65
N LEU A 29 -16.59 -3.02 19.60
CA LEU A 29 -17.07 -2.07 18.58
C LEU A 29 -16.72 -2.53 17.17
N ASN A 30 -15.50 -3.04 16.96
CA ASN A 30 -15.09 -3.58 15.66
C ASN A 30 -15.95 -4.79 15.28
N GLU A 31 -16.20 -5.73 16.20
CA GLU A 31 -17.03 -6.92 15.96
C GLU A 31 -18.47 -6.54 15.56
N VAL A 32 -19.09 -5.63 16.30
CA VAL A 32 -20.45 -5.17 16.01
C VAL A 32 -20.50 -4.47 14.65
N ARG A 33 -19.55 -3.56 14.36
CA ARG A 33 -19.49 -2.86 13.07
C ARG A 33 -19.26 -3.82 11.91
N GLU A 34 -18.43 -4.84 12.10
CA GLU A 34 -18.19 -5.88 11.10
C GLU A 34 -19.47 -6.70 10.84
N ALA A 35 -20.24 -7.02 11.87
CA ALA A 35 -21.53 -7.70 11.72
C ALA A 35 -22.55 -6.84 10.96
N LEU A 36 -22.62 -5.53 11.25
CA LEU A 36 -23.47 -4.59 10.53
C LEU A 36 -23.04 -4.44 9.06
N HIS A 37 -21.74 -4.37 8.80
CA HIS A 37 -21.18 -4.33 7.45
C HIS A 37 -21.60 -5.56 6.62
N LYS A 38 -21.57 -6.77 7.19
CA LYS A 38 -21.95 -8.01 6.48
C LYS A 38 -23.40 -8.02 5.97
N VAL A 39 -24.31 -7.31 6.65
CA VAL A 39 -25.71 -7.18 6.24
C VAL A 39 -26.00 -5.89 5.46
N SER A 40 -25.02 -4.99 5.34
CA SER A 40 -25.17 -3.72 4.61
C SER A 40 -25.38 -3.98 3.11
N PRO A 41 -26.29 -3.26 2.44
CA PRO A 41 -26.37 -3.27 0.99
C PRO A 41 -25.13 -2.64 0.33
N LEU A 42 -24.29 -1.95 1.10
CA LEU A 42 -23.04 -1.33 0.66
C LEU A 42 -21.80 -2.16 1.00
N LYS A 43 -21.96 -3.40 1.48
CA LYS A 43 -20.88 -4.27 1.95
C LYS A 43 -19.74 -4.50 0.95
N ASP A 44 -20.04 -4.36 -0.34
CA ASP A 44 -19.03 -4.52 -1.38
C ASP A 44 -18.06 -3.33 -1.40
N HIS A 45 -18.41 -2.18 -0.82
CA HIS A 45 -17.56 -1.02 -0.69
C HIS A 45 -16.83 -1.03 0.66
N PRO A 46 -15.49 -1.21 0.69
CA PRO A 46 -14.72 -1.23 1.93
C PRO A 46 -14.90 0.00 2.83
N ALA A 47 -15.25 1.15 2.26
CA ALA A 47 -15.49 2.38 3.02
C ALA A 47 -16.67 2.27 4.01
N ASP A 48 -17.58 1.30 3.80
CA ASP A 48 -18.70 1.01 4.71
C ASP A 48 -18.22 0.52 6.09
N PHE A 49 -17.00 -0.02 6.19
CA PHE A 49 -16.41 -0.48 7.44
C PHE A 49 -14.95 -0.06 7.63
N VAL A 50 -14.72 0.78 8.65
CA VAL A 50 -13.39 1.12 9.15
C VAL A 50 -13.13 0.39 10.46
N LYS A 51 -12.11 -0.46 10.48
CA LYS A 51 -11.67 -1.24 11.64
C LYS A 51 -10.52 -0.55 12.36
N TRP A 52 -10.59 -0.41 13.68
CA TRP A 52 -9.48 0.14 14.47
C TRP A 52 -8.59 -0.99 15.00
N VAL A 53 -7.44 -1.18 14.37
CA VAL A 53 -6.51 -2.28 14.68
C VAL A 53 -5.27 -1.76 15.42
N LYS A 54 -4.58 -2.63 16.15
CA LYS A 54 -3.30 -2.26 16.78
C LYS A 54 -2.30 -1.91 15.70
N LEU A 55 -1.57 -0.82 15.90
CA LEU A 55 -0.61 -0.32 14.93
C LEU A 55 0.41 -1.40 14.52
N GLU A 56 0.79 -2.26 15.46
CA GLU A 56 1.76 -3.34 15.24
C GLU A 56 1.25 -4.44 14.28
N GLN A 57 -0.07 -4.55 14.09
CA GLN A 57 -0.72 -5.50 13.18
C GLN A 57 -0.64 -5.05 11.71
N VAL A 58 -0.31 -3.78 11.45
CA VAL A 58 -0.24 -3.20 10.11
C VAL A 58 1.23 -3.10 9.68
N LYS A 59 1.55 -3.53 8.46
CA LYS A 59 2.91 -3.51 7.91
C LYS A 59 2.96 -2.75 6.58
N GLY A 60 4.02 -1.97 6.38
CA GLY A 60 4.32 -1.43 5.06
C GLY A 60 4.68 -2.55 4.08
N ASN A 61 4.37 -2.35 2.80
CA ASN A 61 4.85 -3.24 1.75
C ASN A 61 6.35 -2.97 1.47
N LYS A 62 7.06 -3.97 0.91
CA LYS A 62 8.52 -3.90 0.70
C LYS A 62 8.91 -3.20 -0.61
N TYR A 63 7.99 -3.09 -1.56
CA TYR A 63 8.26 -2.65 -2.94
C TYR A 63 7.85 -1.19 -3.21
N ASN A 64 7.11 -0.54 -2.30
CA ASN A 64 6.77 0.87 -2.42
C ASN A 64 7.46 1.66 -1.29
N PRO A 65 8.74 2.04 -1.46
CA PRO A 65 9.44 2.87 -0.51
C PRO A 65 8.92 4.31 -0.68
N ASN A 66 7.73 4.61 -0.14
CA ASN A 66 7.23 5.97 -0.11
C ASN A 66 8.20 6.85 0.69
N HIS A 67 9.18 7.42 0.00
CA HIS A 67 10.12 8.41 0.51
C HIS A 67 9.41 9.75 0.51
N VAL A 68 8.57 10.00 1.52
CA VAL A 68 8.00 11.34 1.66
C VAL A 68 9.00 12.31 2.25
N ALA A 69 8.95 13.53 1.71
CA ALA A 69 9.69 14.64 2.23
C ALA A 69 9.22 14.95 3.67
N PRO A 70 10.15 15.10 4.63
CA PRO A 70 9.84 15.42 6.03
C PRO A 70 8.79 16.53 6.30
N PRO A 71 8.61 17.57 5.44
CA PRO A 71 7.59 18.60 5.65
C PRO A 71 6.14 18.11 5.57
N GLU A 72 5.80 17.25 4.61
CA GLU A 72 4.41 16.78 4.42
C GLU A 72 3.95 15.90 5.57
N LEU A 73 4.85 15.03 6.06
CA LEU A 73 4.60 14.21 7.24
C LEU A 73 4.31 15.05 8.50
N LYS A 74 5.00 16.19 8.66
CA LYS A 74 4.74 17.13 9.78
C LYS A 74 3.35 17.77 9.67
N LEU A 75 2.94 18.17 8.46
CA LEU A 75 1.60 18.72 8.24
C LEU A 75 0.52 17.66 8.50
N LEU A 76 0.73 16.43 8.04
CA LEU A 76 -0.19 15.33 8.30
C LEU A 76 -0.30 15.03 9.80
N ARG A 77 0.82 14.96 10.53
CA ARG A 77 0.84 14.80 11.99
C ARG A 77 0.03 15.90 12.67
N LYS A 78 0.23 17.16 12.28
CA LYS A 78 -0.55 18.29 12.82
C LYS A 78 -2.04 18.16 12.52
N SER A 79 -2.39 17.71 11.32
CA SER A 79 -3.77 17.49 10.91
C SER A 79 -4.43 16.39 11.75
N VAL A 80 -3.79 15.23 11.87
CA VAL A 80 -4.30 14.11 12.70
C VAL A 80 -4.38 14.50 14.18
N GLY A 81 -3.38 15.22 14.71
CA GLY A 81 -3.42 15.70 16.10
C GLY A 81 -4.53 16.71 16.37
N LYS A 82 -4.96 17.49 15.36
CA LYS A 82 -6.01 18.52 15.50
C LYS A 82 -7.41 17.99 15.20
N PHE A 83 -7.55 17.14 14.19
CA PHE A 83 -8.84 16.73 13.63
C PHE A 83 -9.10 15.22 13.72
N GLY A 84 -8.16 14.46 14.29
CA GLY A 84 -8.20 13.00 14.27
C GLY A 84 -7.91 12.43 12.88
N TYR A 85 -8.00 11.10 12.77
CA TYR A 85 -7.96 10.42 11.48
C TYR A 85 -9.27 10.65 10.72
N THR A 86 -9.21 11.45 9.66
CA THR A 86 -10.34 11.68 8.74
C THR A 86 -10.35 10.70 7.57
N MET A 87 -9.25 10.00 7.33
CA MET A 87 -9.09 8.95 6.32
C MET A 87 -8.41 7.75 6.94
N SER A 88 -8.87 6.55 6.58
CA SER A 88 -8.28 5.28 7.00
C SER A 88 -7.02 4.95 6.20
N ILE A 89 -6.23 3.99 6.70
CA ILE A 89 -5.19 3.31 5.95
C ILE A 89 -5.87 2.21 5.14
N VAL A 90 -5.60 2.13 3.83
CA VAL A 90 -6.09 1.04 3.01
C VAL A 90 -5.11 -0.11 3.11
N ALA A 91 -5.60 -1.30 3.48
CA ALA A 91 -4.75 -2.48 3.65
C ALA A 91 -5.35 -3.71 2.99
N CYS A 92 -4.49 -4.64 2.60
CA CYS A 92 -4.85 -5.98 2.14
C CYS A 92 -4.36 -7.01 3.16
N PHE A 93 -5.13 -8.06 3.40
CA PHE A 93 -4.72 -9.14 4.30
C PHE A 93 -4.06 -10.25 3.48
N VAL A 94 -2.73 -10.33 3.53
CA VAL A 94 -1.91 -11.26 2.73
C VAL A 94 -0.93 -11.96 3.68
N ASP A 95 -0.83 -13.28 3.58
CA ASP A 95 0.06 -14.12 4.41
C ASP A 95 -0.12 -13.93 5.92
N GLY A 96 -1.38 -13.75 6.36
CA GLY A 96 -1.71 -13.56 7.78
C GLY A 96 -1.40 -12.16 8.33
N VAL A 97 -1.05 -11.20 7.46
CA VAL A 97 -0.63 -9.85 7.86
C VAL A 97 -1.43 -8.78 7.10
N LEU A 98 -1.81 -7.70 7.79
CA LEU A 98 -2.39 -6.52 7.14
C LEU A 98 -1.26 -5.69 6.51
N GLN A 99 -1.14 -5.76 5.19
CA GLN A 99 -0.16 -5.03 4.41
C GLN A 99 -0.77 -3.75 3.82
N ILE A 100 -0.07 -2.63 3.96
CA ILE A 100 -0.52 -1.31 3.50
C ILE A 100 -0.54 -1.27 1.98
N VAL A 101 -1.67 -0.82 1.44
CA VAL A 101 -1.90 -0.56 0.02
C VAL A 101 -1.82 0.94 -0.25
N ASP A 102 -2.52 1.74 0.58
CA ASP A 102 -2.45 3.20 0.59
C ASP A 102 -2.48 3.74 2.04
N GLY A 103 -1.92 4.93 2.25
CA GLY A 103 -1.92 5.59 3.55
C GLY A 103 -0.71 5.29 4.41
N PHE A 104 0.44 4.96 3.81
CA PHE A 104 1.68 4.69 4.54
C PHE A 104 2.06 5.81 5.53
N HIS A 105 1.93 7.08 5.16
CA HIS A 105 2.21 8.19 6.08
C HIS A 105 1.20 8.30 7.22
N ARG A 106 -0.06 7.89 7.00
CA ARG A 106 -1.07 7.82 8.07
C ARG A 106 -0.69 6.76 9.10
N HIS A 107 -0.11 5.64 8.65
CA HIS A 107 0.48 4.63 9.53
C HIS A 107 1.70 5.17 10.30
N LEU A 108 2.64 5.85 9.62
CA LEU A 108 3.80 6.47 10.29
C LEU A 108 3.39 7.51 11.32
N VAL A 109 2.35 8.30 11.05
CA VAL A 109 1.84 9.29 12.00
C VAL A 109 1.31 8.63 13.28
N GLY A 110 0.77 7.43 13.20
CA GLY A 110 0.31 6.66 14.36
C GLY A 110 1.44 6.26 15.32
N MET A 111 2.69 6.31 14.88
CA MET A 111 3.88 6.01 15.69
C MET A 111 4.26 7.16 16.63
N TYR A 112 3.80 8.39 16.38
CA TYR A 112 4.10 9.52 17.26
C TYR A 112 3.37 9.36 18.58
N LYS A 113 4.09 9.62 19.68
CA LYS A 113 3.63 9.37 21.05
C LYS A 113 2.24 9.96 21.32
N GLU A 114 2.01 11.23 20.99
CA GLU A 114 0.74 11.88 21.28
C GLU A 114 -0.43 11.31 20.45
N ILE A 115 -0.16 10.86 19.22
CA ILE A 115 -1.17 10.19 18.39
C ILE A 115 -1.45 8.81 18.98
N LYS A 116 -0.39 8.04 19.27
CA LYS A 116 -0.49 6.71 19.87
C LYS A 116 -1.27 6.73 21.18
N GLU A 117 -1.06 7.74 22.02
CA GLU A 117 -1.81 7.93 23.26
C GLU A 117 -3.29 8.24 23.00
N SER A 118 -3.59 9.17 22.07
CA SER A 118 -4.97 9.54 21.74
C SER A 118 -5.78 8.43 21.06
N THR A 119 -5.11 7.50 20.36
CA THR A 119 -5.76 6.38 19.65
C THR A 119 -5.60 5.03 20.33
N PHE A 120 -5.08 4.99 21.57
CA PHE A 120 -4.86 3.74 22.32
C PHE A 120 -3.96 2.73 21.57
N GLY A 121 -2.99 3.25 20.83
CA GLY A 121 -2.07 2.46 20.02
C GLY A 121 -2.68 1.85 18.76
N ARG A 122 -3.82 2.38 18.31
CA ARG A 122 -4.55 1.86 17.14
C ARG A 122 -4.55 2.83 15.98
N VAL A 123 -4.79 2.28 14.79
CA VAL A 123 -4.97 3.04 13.55
C VAL A 123 -6.24 2.57 12.82
N PRO A 124 -6.95 3.47 12.13
CA PRO A 124 -8.12 3.08 11.35
C PRO A 124 -7.69 2.45 10.03
N VAL A 125 -8.24 1.27 9.74
CA VAL A 125 -7.95 0.49 8.54
C VAL A 125 -9.24 0.20 7.78
N THR A 126 -9.19 0.42 6.47
CA THR A 126 -10.17 -0.08 5.51
C THR A 126 -9.52 -1.22 4.75
N GLN A 127 -10.07 -2.43 4.90
CA GLN A 127 -9.53 -3.62 4.25
C GLN A 127 -10.09 -3.76 2.84
N MET A 128 -9.25 -4.07 1.86
CA MET A 128 -9.70 -4.40 0.50
C MET A 128 -10.73 -5.54 0.52
N ARG A 129 -11.49 -5.66 -0.58
CA ARG A 129 -12.57 -6.65 -0.71
C ARG A 129 -12.06 -8.04 -0.39
N ALA A 130 -12.91 -8.89 0.17
CA ALA A 130 -12.54 -10.28 0.49
C ALA A 130 -12.09 -11.08 -0.75
N SER A 131 -12.55 -10.70 -1.94
CA SER A 131 -12.12 -11.27 -3.22
C SER A 131 -10.75 -10.78 -3.71
N GLN A 132 -10.12 -9.84 -3.00
CA GLN A 132 -8.86 -9.19 -3.36
C GLN A 132 -7.88 -9.31 -2.18
N GLN A 133 -7.35 -10.51 -1.98
CA GLN A 133 -6.50 -10.86 -0.82
C GLN A 133 -5.20 -11.56 -1.23
N GLU A 134 -4.84 -11.50 -2.51
CA GLU A 134 -3.58 -12.06 -2.99
C GLU A 134 -2.52 -10.98 -3.23
N TYR A 135 -1.28 -11.41 -3.39
CA TYR A 135 -0.16 -10.50 -3.66
C TYR A 135 -0.37 -9.64 -4.94
N PRO A 136 -0.87 -10.19 -6.07
CA PRO A 136 -1.17 -9.37 -7.25
C PRO A 136 -2.20 -8.25 -6.98
N ASP A 137 -3.20 -8.51 -6.14
CA ASP A 137 -4.21 -7.50 -5.76
C ASP A 137 -3.60 -6.37 -4.94
N LEU A 138 -2.74 -6.72 -3.98
CA LEU A 138 -1.99 -5.76 -3.16
C LEU A 138 -1.14 -4.85 -4.05
N VAL A 139 -0.40 -5.43 -4.99
CA VAL A 139 0.45 -4.70 -5.95
C VAL A 139 -0.39 -3.79 -6.84
N SER A 140 -1.44 -4.34 -7.45
CA SER A 140 -2.37 -3.58 -8.31
C SER A 140 -3.00 -2.42 -7.55
N GLY A 141 -3.53 -2.67 -6.35
CA GLY A 141 -4.12 -1.66 -5.50
C GLY A 141 -3.16 -0.51 -5.21
N THR A 142 -1.91 -0.79 -4.83
CA THR A 142 -0.92 0.25 -4.55
C THR A 142 -0.63 1.09 -5.79
N ILE A 143 -0.43 0.45 -6.95
CA ILE A 143 -0.12 1.14 -8.21
C ILE A 143 -1.30 2.02 -8.65
N LEU A 144 -2.52 1.48 -8.63
CA LEU A 144 -3.72 2.21 -9.03
C LEU A 144 -4.00 3.39 -8.10
N HIS A 145 -3.85 3.23 -6.78
CA HIS A 145 -4.04 4.32 -5.83
C HIS A 145 -3.01 5.45 -5.99
N ASN A 146 -1.75 5.13 -6.29
CA ASN A 146 -0.73 6.14 -6.54
C ASN A 146 -1.00 6.87 -7.87
N ARG A 147 -1.25 6.12 -8.95
CA ARG A 147 -1.55 6.66 -10.27
C ARG A 147 -2.79 7.55 -10.27
N ALA A 148 -3.86 7.15 -9.59
CA ALA A 148 -5.08 7.94 -9.46
C ALA A 148 -4.86 9.29 -8.74
N ARG A 149 -3.79 9.41 -7.95
CA ARG A 149 -3.36 10.65 -7.28
C ARG A 149 -2.32 11.45 -8.07
N GLY A 150 -1.95 10.98 -9.26
CA GLY A 150 -0.90 11.60 -10.09
C GLY A 150 0.53 11.20 -9.71
N GLU A 151 0.70 10.22 -8.80
CA GLU A 151 2.00 9.67 -8.46
C GLU A 151 2.31 8.47 -9.37
N HIS A 152 3.38 8.59 -10.17
CA HIS A 152 3.79 7.55 -11.13
C HIS A 152 5.00 6.73 -10.68
N ALA A 153 5.62 7.10 -9.55
CA ALA A 153 6.81 6.45 -9.06
C ALA A 153 6.44 5.28 -8.12
N VAL A 154 6.63 4.05 -8.60
CA VAL A 154 6.86 2.91 -7.73
C VAL A 154 8.28 2.42 -8.04
N ASP A 155 9.16 2.51 -7.05
CA ASP A 155 10.52 2.05 -7.21
C ASP A 155 10.53 0.56 -7.55
N GLY A 156 11.32 0.20 -8.57
CA GLY A 156 11.37 -1.19 -9.00
C GLY A 156 10.11 -1.68 -9.73
N MET A 157 9.31 -0.80 -10.34
CA MET A 157 8.17 -1.20 -11.20
C MET A 157 8.54 -2.31 -12.20
N SER A 158 9.75 -2.25 -12.77
CA SER A 158 10.28 -3.30 -13.65
C SER A 158 10.39 -4.67 -12.95
N ASN A 159 10.91 -4.70 -11.72
CA ASN A 159 10.99 -5.91 -10.90
C ASN A 159 9.60 -6.41 -10.50
N ILE A 160 8.68 -5.50 -10.16
CA ILE A 160 7.29 -5.83 -9.83
C ILE A 160 6.60 -6.52 -11.02
N VAL A 161 6.69 -5.94 -12.21
CA VAL A 161 6.11 -6.51 -13.44
C VAL A 161 6.69 -7.90 -13.73
N VAL A 162 8.00 -8.07 -13.56
CA VAL A 162 8.66 -9.37 -13.77
C VAL A 162 8.21 -10.39 -12.75
N GLN A 163 8.10 -10.01 -11.48
CA GLN A 163 7.63 -10.87 -10.42
C GLN A 163 6.19 -11.33 -10.69
N LEU A 164 5.30 -10.40 -11.04
CA LEU A 164 3.91 -10.71 -11.41
C LEU A 164 3.85 -11.71 -12.57
N LYS A 165 4.69 -11.53 -13.59
CA LYS A 165 4.73 -12.44 -14.75
C LYS A 165 5.29 -13.82 -14.43
N LEU A 166 6.34 -13.92 -13.62
CA LEU A 166 7.10 -15.16 -13.45
C LEU A 166 6.74 -15.96 -12.20
N ASP A 167 6.41 -15.27 -11.11
CA ASP A 167 6.12 -15.91 -9.83
C ASP A 167 4.61 -16.11 -9.64
N PHE A 168 3.79 -15.34 -10.37
CA PHE A 168 2.32 -15.37 -10.29
C PHE A 168 1.63 -15.59 -11.64
N ASP A 169 2.37 -15.86 -12.72
CA ASP A 169 1.85 -16.14 -14.07
C ASP A 169 0.84 -15.10 -14.62
N MET A 170 0.99 -13.84 -14.23
CA MET A 170 0.09 -12.77 -14.67
C MET A 170 0.30 -12.44 -16.15
N SER A 171 -0.78 -12.55 -16.94
CA SER A 171 -0.75 -12.21 -18.37
C SER A 171 -0.57 -10.72 -18.64
N ASP A 172 -0.10 -10.38 -19.84
CA ASP A 172 0.00 -8.98 -20.31
C ASP A 172 -1.36 -8.28 -20.25
N LYS A 173 -2.43 -8.99 -20.61
CA LYS A 173 -3.81 -8.49 -20.50
C LYS A 173 -4.14 -8.11 -19.05
N TRP A 174 -3.81 -8.99 -18.10
CA TRP A 174 -4.03 -8.70 -16.68
C TRP A 174 -3.26 -7.46 -16.25
N ILE A 175 -1.99 -7.31 -16.68
CA ILE A 175 -1.17 -6.14 -16.34
C ILE A 175 -1.77 -4.85 -16.86
N PHE A 176 -2.25 -4.82 -18.12
CA PHE A 176 -2.89 -3.65 -18.70
C PHE A 176 -4.14 -3.25 -17.91
N ASP A 177 -5.01 -4.23 -17.65
CA ASP A 177 -6.29 -3.99 -16.99
C ASP A 177 -6.13 -3.57 -15.52
N ASN A 178 -5.10 -4.08 -14.83
CA ASN A 178 -4.97 -3.95 -13.36
C ASN A 178 -3.87 -2.98 -12.91
N LEU A 179 -2.89 -2.63 -13.74
CA LEU A 179 -1.82 -1.70 -13.36
C LEU A 179 -1.95 -0.32 -14.04
N GLY A 180 -2.85 -0.18 -15.01
CA GLY A 180 -3.00 1.04 -15.81
C GLY A 180 -1.74 1.37 -16.60
N ILE A 181 -1.07 0.33 -17.11
CA ILE A 181 0.16 0.38 -17.92
C ILE A 181 -0.23 0.06 -19.36
N ASP A 182 0.36 0.75 -20.33
CA ASP A 182 0.15 0.45 -21.76
C ASP A 182 1.21 -0.53 -22.32
N ALA A 183 1.04 -0.94 -23.57
CA ALA A 183 1.94 -1.90 -24.22
C ALA A 183 3.38 -1.40 -24.33
N GLU A 184 3.59 -0.11 -24.60
CA GLU A 184 4.92 0.48 -24.74
C GLU A 184 5.64 0.54 -23.40
N GLU A 185 4.93 0.96 -22.35
CA GLU A 185 5.45 0.98 -20.99
C GLU A 185 5.77 -0.44 -20.50
N LEU A 186 4.91 -1.43 -20.75
CA LEU A 186 5.17 -2.83 -20.40
C LEU A 186 6.42 -3.38 -21.13
N MET A 187 6.57 -3.09 -22.42
CA MET A 187 7.74 -3.47 -23.19
C MET A 187 9.03 -2.86 -22.62
N ARG A 188 9.00 -1.56 -22.30
CA ARG A 188 10.13 -0.87 -21.68
C ARG A 188 10.50 -1.47 -20.32
N LEU A 189 9.52 -1.74 -19.47
CA LEU A 189 9.72 -2.31 -18.13
C LEU A 189 10.30 -3.73 -18.19
N THR A 190 9.83 -4.57 -19.12
CA THR A 190 10.34 -5.93 -19.29
C THR A 190 11.74 -5.96 -19.91
N GLN A 191 12.06 -5.04 -20.83
CA GLN A 191 13.41 -4.88 -21.38
C GLN A 191 14.44 -4.47 -20.32
N ILE A 192 14.11 -3.49 -19.47
CA ILE A 192 14.98 -3.05 -18.37
C ILE A 192 15.34 -4.24 -17.46
N ALA A 193 14.36 -5.07 -17.12
CA ALA A 193 14.59 -6.27 -16.32
C ALA A 193 15.43 -7.33 -17.04
N GLY A 194 15.18 -7.55 -18.33
CA GLY A 194 15.99 -8.44 -19.17
C GLY A 194 17.45 -8.02 -19.17
N ILE A 195 17.72 -6.72 -19.36
CA ILE A 195 19.06 -6.14 -19.31
C ILE A 195 19.67 -6.30 -17.92
N ALA A 196 18.93 -6.00 -16.85
CA ALA A 196 19.39 -6.14 -15.47
C ALA A 196 19.81 -7.59 -15.15
N ARG A 197 19.02 -8.59 -15.60
CA ARG A 197 19.39 -10.02 -15.46
C ARG A 197 20.61 -10.41 -16.29
N MET A 198 20.78 -9.86 -17.49
CA MET A 198 21.96 -10.12 -18.33
C MET A 198 23.25 -9.50 -17.78
N VAL A 199 23.12 -8.45 -16.97
CA VAL A 199 24.20 -7.73 -16.30
C VAL A 199 24.55 -8.35 -14.93
N ALA A 200 23.55 -8.90 -14.23
CA ALA A 200 23.72 -9.59 -12.95
C ALA A 200 24.54 -10.87 -13.12
N GLY A 201 25.87 -10.75 -12.99
CA GLY A 201 26.82 -11.85 -13.14
C GLY A 201 27.96 -11.60 -14.14
N LYS A 202 28.06 -10.40 -14.73
CA LYS A 202 29.20 -10.02 -15.57
C LYS A 202 30.09 -9.02 -14.83
N ASP A 203 31.38 -9.36 -14.69
CA ASP A 203 32.41 -8.40 -14.32
C ASP A 203 32.61 -7.43 -15.50
N PHE A 204 32.31 -6.16 -15.28
CA PHE A 204 32.56 -5.13 -16.26
C PHE A 204 34.06 -4.86 -16.35
N SER A 205 34.68 -5.16 -17.49
CA SER A 205 36.04 -4.69 -17.77
C SER A 205 36.02 -3.18 -17.99
N LYS A 206 36.81 -2.42 -17.22
CA LYS A 206 37.09 -1.01 -17.55
C LYS A 206 37.86 -0.98 -18.87
N SER A 207 37.25 -0.62 -19.99
CA SER A 207 37.96 -0.05 -21.15
C SER A 207 37.00 0.47 -22.22
N TRP A 208 36.91 1.80 -22.33
CA TRP A 208 37.10 2.44 -23.63
C TRP A 208 38.44 3.16 -23.54
N LYS A 209 39.40 2.75 -24.37
CA LYS A 209 40.64 3.52 -24.60
C LYS A 209 40.47 4.20 -25.96
N PRO A 210 40.49 5.53 -26.04
CA PRO A 210 40.58 6.24 -27.32
C PRO A 210 41.81 5.72 -28.09
N GLY A 211 41.63 5.45 -29.38
CA GLY A 211 42.64 4.83 -30.24
C GLY A 211 43.96 5.60 -30.21
N GLU A 212 45.06 4.86 -30.13
CA GLU A 212 46.38 5.38 -30.45
C GLU A 212 46.35 5.85 -31.91
N GLU A 213 46.76 7.10 -32.11
CA GLU A 213 46.81 7.76 -33.41
C GLU A 213 47.61 6.91 -34.40
N ASP A 214 46.97 6.57 -35.53
CA ASP A 214 47.65 6.01 -36.69
C ASP A 214 48.74 7.01 -37.13
N ASN A 215 49.99 6.54 -37.10
CA ASN A 215 51.16 7.26 -37.61
C ASN A 215 50.97 7.60 -39.10
N LEU A 216 50.42 8.79 -39.37
CA LEU A 216 50.51 9.42 -40.69
C LEU A 216 51.96 9.79 -40.93
N LYS A 217 52.63 8.98 -41.76
CA LYS A 217 53.95 9.28 -42.30
C LYS A 217 53.95 10.67 -42.93
N GLN A 218 54.80 11.55 -42.42
CA GLN A 218 55.18 12.78 -43.11
C GLN A 218 55.85 12.39 -44.43
N GLY A 219 55.22 12.76 -45.54
CA GLY A 219 55.88 12.81 -46.83
C GLY A 219 56.62 14.13 -46.95
N GLU A 220 57.94 14.04 -47.07
CA GLU A 220 58.80 15.12 -47.57
C GLU A 220 58.43 15.41 -49.04
N TYR A 221 58.21 16.69 -49.37
CA TYR A 221 58.85 17.48 -50.44
C TYR A 221 58.29 18.90 -50.45
#